data_AF-A0A7L9BN44-F1
#
_entry.id   AF-A0A7L9BN44-F1
#
_cell.length_a   1.000
_cell.length_b   1.000
_cell.length_c   1.000
_cell.angle_alpha   90.00
_cell.angle_beta   90.00
_cell.angle_gamma   90.00
#
_symmetry.space_group_name_H-M   'P 1'
#
loop_
_entity.id
_entity.type
_entity.pdbx_description
1 polymer ?
#
loop_
_entity_poly.entity_id
_entity_poly.type
_entity_poly.pdbx_seq_one_letter_code
_entity_poly.pdbx_strand_id
1 'polypeptide(L)'
;MDVRLVKWYGDVVSESGDTAVVYWAAMSLGPLTLRSASALVYRAGHHAQSRSGLTSDPEPAPGSDGGLTWSCPGIGWTHGRWEPSPGAVERELWSGSLGCVRWACTHPMTHAEVTIAGASIRGRGYAERIELTVPPWRLPIDELRWGRAHLGLSSVVWIEWRGPEPLAIVVRDGLVSDGLISDTTIRDLSGEWSVDLAPGQIIVDATIGDRVLRVFPALRGVVPHATLGIHERKMLARATLRDAHGVEQASGWALHEVVRLRPADEGGG
;
A
#
# COMPACT_ATOMS: atom_id res chain seq x y z
N MET A 1 -13.97 -23.43 2.44
CA MET A 1 -13.57 -22.92 1.12
C MET A 1 -12.34 -22.10 1.37
N ASP A 2 -11.20 -22.67 1.04
CA ASP A 2 -9.91 -22.09 1.40
C ASP A 2 -9.63 -20.94 0.44
N VAL A 3 -9.36 -19.77 1.02
CA VAL A 3 -8.95 -18.58 0.30
C VAL A 3 -7.49 -18.33 0.63
N ARG A 4 -6.72 -17.94 -0.36
CA ARG A 4 -5.41 -17.33 -0.14
C ARG A 4 -5.25 -16.16 -1.08
N LEU A 5 -4.95 -14.99 -0.54
CA LEU A 5 -4.63 -13.80 -1.32
C LEU A 5 -3.22 -13.36 -0.96
N VAL A 6 -2.33 -13.37 -1.93
CA VAL A 6 -1.01 -12.74 -1.82
C VAL A 6 -1.03 -11.48 -2.66
N LYS A 7 -0.55 -10.38 -2.10
CA LYS A 7 -0.38 -9.11 -2.78
C LYS A 7 1.06 -8.64 -2.59
N TRP A 8 1.68 -8.23 -3.67
CA TRP A 8 2.89 -7.43 -3.67
C TRP A 8 2.56 -6.01 -4.08
N TYR A 9 3.20 -5.08 -3.40
CA TYR A 9 3.10 -3.66 -3.64
C TYR A 9 4.50 -3.07 -3.74
N GLY A 10 4.72 -2.22 -4.72
CA GLY A 10 5.93 -1.45 -4.85
C GLY A 10 5.63 -0.06 -5.38
N ASP A 11 6.48 0.89 -5.05
CA ASP A 11 6.39 2.23 -5.59
C ASP A 11 7.73 2.95 -5.65
N VAL A 12 7.71 4.09 -6.35
CA VAL A 12 8.78 5.07 -6.37
C VAL A 12 8.16 6.47 -6.45
N VAL A 13 8.74 7.40 -5.68
CA VAL A 13 8.42 8.83 -5.72
C VAL A 13 9.70 9.62 -5.99
N SER A 14 9.70 10.41 -7.06
CA SER A 14 10.81 11.30 -7.40
C SER A 14 10.86 12.53 -6.48
N GLU A 15 11.94 13.30 -6.54
CA GLU A 15 12.05 14.58 -5.82
C GLU A 15 10.95 15.57 -6.23
N SER A 16 10.54 15.56 -7.51
CA SER A 16 9.45 16.39 -8.05
C SER A 16 8.04 15.89 -7.71
N GLY A 17 7.89 14.73 -7.09
CA GLY A 17 6.59 14.11 -6.78
C GLY A 17 6.02 13.24 -7.90
N ASP A 18 6.76 13.01 -8.98
CA ASP A 18 6.36 12.00 -9.96
C ASP A 18 6.38 10.63 -9.30
N THR A 19 5.30 9.87 -9.47
CA THR A 19 5.07 8.65 -8.71
C THR A 19 4.70 7.50 -9.63
N ALA A 20 5.30 6.34 -9.43
CA ALA A 20 4.78 5.07 -9.95
C ALA A 20 4.42 4.14 -8.80
N VAL A 21 3.29 3.46 -8.92
CA VAL A 21 2.85 2.41 -8.01
C VAL A 21 2.56 1.16 -8.81
N VAL A 22 3.00 0.01 -8.32
CA VAL A 22 2.85 -1.26 -8.99
C VAL A 22 2.34 -2.34 -8.03
N TYR A 23 1.52 -3.24 -8.57
CA TYR A 23 0.87 -4.31 -7.83
C TYR A 23 1.00 -5.63 -8.58
N TRP A 24 1.15 -6.71 -7.82
CA TRP A 24 0.90 -8.07 -8.27
C TRP A 24 0.04 -8.72 -7.21
N ALA A 25 -0.91 -9.54 -7.64
CA ALA A 25 -1.74 -10.29 -6.72
C ALA A 25 -1.98 -11.69 -7.26
N ALA A 26 -1.97 -12.68 -6.37
CA ALA A 26 -2.45 -14.02 -6.63
C ALA A 26 -3.56 -14.36 -5.66
N MET A 27 -4.72 -14.73 -6.19
CA MET A 27 -5.85 -15.18 -5.42
C MET A 27 -6.12 -16.65 -5.74
N SER A 28 -6.05 -17.48 -4.71
CA SER A 28 -6.36 -18.91 -4.75
C SER A 28 -7.71 -19.14 -4.09
N LEU A 29 -8.55 -19.92 -4.75
CA LEU A 29 -9.91 -20.23 -4.36
C LEU A 29 -10.19 -21.72 -4.62
N GLY A 30 -9.94 -22.56 -3.61
CA GLY A 30 -9.88 -24.01 -3.83
C GLY A 30 -8.84 -24.35 -4.91
N PRO A 31 -9.20 -25.07 -6.00
CA PRO A 31 -8.26 -25.44 -7.06
C PRO A 31 -7.94 -24.30 -8.05
N LEU A 32 -8.70 -23.21 -8.04
CA LEU A 32 -8.51 -22.10 -8.97
C LEU A 32 -7.49 -21.11 -8.42
N THR A 33 -6.50 -20.71 -9.23
CA THR A 33 -5.61 -19.59 -8.93
C THR A 33 -5.63 -18.58 -10.07
N LEU A 34 -5.90 -17.32 -9.76
CA LEU A 34 -5.83 -16.21 -10.71
C LEU A 34 -4.77 -15.21 -10.25
N ARG A 35 -3.99 -14.72 -11.20
CA ARG A 35 -2.96 -13.71 -10.97
C ARG A 35 -3.26 -12.46 -11.76
N SER A 36 -2.94 -11.31 -11.18
CA SER A 36 -3.08 -10.01 -11.83
C SER A 36 -1.92 -9.11 -11.51
N ALA A 37 -1.67 -8.15 -12.40
CA ALA A 37 -0.80 -7.03 -12.13
C ALA A 37 -1.51 -5.72 -12.42
N SER A 38 -1.05 -4.65 -11.76
CA SER A 38 -1.50 -3.29 -12.00
C SER A 38 -0.33 -2.32 -11.88
N ALA A 39 -0.37 -1.25 -12.66
CA ALA A 39 0.58 -0.16 -12.62
C ALA A 39 -0.19 1.17 -12.67
N LEU A 40 0.21 2.13 -11.84
CA LEU A 40 -0.31 3.48 -11.76
C LEU A 40 0.88 4.44 -11.94
N VAL A 41 0.75 5.42 -12.81
CA VAL A 41 1.72 6.49 -13.00
C VAL A 41 1.03 7.82 -12.77
N TYR A 42 1.60 8.63 -11.87
CA TYR A 42 1.22 10.00 -11.64
C TYR A 42 2.41 10.90 -11.98
N ARG A 43 2.15 11.97 -12.73
CA ARG A 43 3.13 13.02 -13.02
C ARG A 43 2.56 14.34 -12.52
N ALA A 44 3.39 15.17 -11.90
CA ALA A 44 2.94 16.45 -11.36
C ALA A 44 2.22 17.28 -12.44
N GLY A 45 1.03 17.78 -12.13
CA GLY A 45 0.19 18.54 -13.08
C GLY A 45 -0.61 17.70 -14.09
N HIS A 46 -0.53 16.37 -14.04
CA HIS A 46 -1.28 15.47 -14.92
C HIS A 46 -2.21 14.53 -14.15
N HIS A 47 -3.22 13.99 -14.83
CA HIS A 47 -4.05 12.92 -14.29
C HIS A 47 -3.25 11.62 -14.16
N ALA A 48 -3.50 10.88 -13.09
CA ALA A 48 -2.90 9.57 -12.92
C ALA A 48 -3.43 8.59 -13.98
N GLN A 49 -2.54 7.78 -14.55
CA GLN A 49 -2.85 6.77 -15.55
C GLN A 49 -2.66 5.39 -14.94
N SER A 50 -3.61 4.48 -15.17
CA SER A 50 -3.52 3.11 -14.67
C SER A 50 -3.65 2.08 -15.78
N ARG A 51 -2.94 0.96 -15.62
CA ARG A 51 -2.99 -0.22 -16.49
C ARG A 51 -3.06 -1.45 -15.60
N SER A 52 -4.02 -2.33 -15.85
CA SER A 52 -4.18 -3.55 -15.04
C SER A 52 -4.64 -4.69 -15.92
N GLY A 53 -4.30 -5.92 -15.53
CA GLY A 53 -4.70 -7.11 -16.26
C GLY A 53 -4.33 -8.39 -15.54
N LEU A 54 -4.88 -9.50 -16.04
CA LEU A 54 -4.42 -10.83 -15.66
C LEU A 54 -2.99 -11.05 -16.18
N THR A 55 -2.20 -11.81 -15.44
CA THR A 55 -0.82 -12.15 -15.83
C THR A 55 -0.52 -13.62 -15.53
N SER A 56 0.40 -14.20 -16.28
CA SER A 56 1.04 -15.48 -15.94
C SER A 56 2.33 -15.31 -15.14
N ASP A 57 2.81 -14.07 -14.99
CA ASP A 57 4.09 -13.77 -14.35
C ASP A 57 4.14 -14.32 -12.91
N PRO A 58 5.31 -14.80 -12.46
CA PRO A 58 5.48 -15.35 -11.13
C PRO A 58 5.33 -14.27 -10.05
N GLU A 59 5.22 -14.72 -8.80
CA GLU A 59 5.30 -13.84 -7.64
C GLU A 59 6.67 -13.11 -7.64
N PRO A 60 6.71 -11.80 -7.36
CA PRO A 60 7.96 -11.08 -7.14
C PRO A 60 8.77 -11.73 -6.03
N ALA A 61 10.08 -11.82 -6.23
CA ALA A 61 10.99 -12.40 -5.24
C ALA A 61 12.22 -11.50 -5.08
N PRO A 62 12.72 -11.30 -3.84
CA PRO A 62 13.99 -10.66 -3.62
C PRO A 62 15.14 -11.39 -4.34
N GLY A 63 16.07 -10.64 -4.89
CA GLY A 63 17.32 -11.15 -5.42
C GLY A 63 18.28 -11.59 -4.31
N SER A 64 19.33 -12.32 -4.68
CA SER A 64 20.38 -12.75 -3.74
C SER A 64 21.17 -11.59 -3.14
N ASP A 65 21.14 -10.42 -3.77
CA ASP A 65 21.74 -9.17 -3.30
C ASP A 65 20.87 -8.45 -2.25
N GLY A 66 19.67 -8.96 -1.96
CA GLY A 66 18.70 -8.35 -1.06
C GLY A 66 17.87 -7.24 -1.69
N GLY A 67 18.05 -6.95 -2.98
CA GLY A 67 17.18 -6.04 -3.73
C GLY A 67 15.92 -6.73 -4.22
N LEU A 68 14.98 -5.97 -4.76
CA LEU A 68 13.79 -6.50 -5.43
C LEU A 68 13.79 -6.07 -6.89
N THR A 69 13.65 -7.02 -7.80
CA THR A 69 13.43 -6.74 -9.22
C THR A 69 12.10 -7.33 -9.64
N TRP A 70 11.32 -6.54 -10.38
CA TRP A 70 9.99 -6.95 -10.78
C TRP A 70 9.58 -6.25 -12.07
N SER A 71 8.98 -7.00 -12.98
CA SER A 71 8.38 -6.49 -14.21
C SER A 71 7.08 -7.23 -14.51
N CYS A 72 6.23 -6.61 -15.33
CA CYS A 72 5.03 -7.23 -15.89
C CYS A 72 4.80 -6.65 -17.29
N PRO A 73 5.54 -7.12 -18.32
CA PRO A 73 5.51 -6.53 -19.65
C PRO A 73 4.12 -6.48 -20.28
N GLY A 74 3.23 -7.43 -19.92
CA GLY A 74 1.85 -7.49 -20.41
C GLY A 74 1.00 -6.25 -20.12
N ILE A 75 1.36 -5.43 -19.13
CA ILE A 75 0.71 -4.14 -18.82
C ILE A 75 1.61 -2.93 -19.14
N GLY A 76 2.68 -3.15 -19.91
CA GLY A 76 3.66 -2.12 -20.29
C GLY A 76 4.69 -1.80 -19.21
N TRP A 77 4.68 -2.50 -18.07
CA TRP A 77 5.70 -2.37 -17.03
C TRP A 77 6.90 -3.26 -17.36
N THR A 78 7.96 -2.65 -17.85
CA THR A 78 9.12 -3.38 -18.38
C THR A 78 10.24 -3.55 -17.36
N HIS A 79 10.34 -2.67 -16.36
CA HIS A 79 11.38 -2.73 -15.34
C HIS A 79 10.92 -2.11 -14.03
N GLY A 80 11.30 -2.73 -12.92
CA GLY A 80 11.13 -2.25 -11.55
C GLY A 80 12.32 -2.77 -10.75
N ARG A 81 13.04 -1.89 -10.08
CA ARG A 81 14.17 -2.23 -9.23
C ARG A 81 14.09 -1.41 -7.95
N TRP A 82 14.18 -2.08 -6.82
CA TRP A 82 14.37 -1.52 -5.50
C TRP A 82 15.71 -2.04 -4.99
N GLU A 83 16.60 -1.14 -4.62
CA GLU A 83 17.91 -1.52 -4.08
C GLU A 83 17.77 -2.14 -2.68
N PRO A 84 18.77 -2.89 -2.19
CA PRO A 84 18.72 -3.45 -0.85
C PRO A 84 18.45 -2.37 0.21
N SER A 85 17.58 -2.67 1.15
CA SER A 85 17.10 -1.73 2.16
C SER A 85 17.19 -2.35 3.56
N PRO A 86 17.77 -1.66 4.56
CA PRO A 86 17.68 -2.10 5.94
C PRO A 86 16.29 -1.82 6.52
N GLY A 87 15.98 -2.41 7.67
CA GLY A 87 14.75 -2.11 8.40
C GLY A 87 13.51 -2.82 7.86
N ALA A 88 13.67 -3.93 7.14
CA ALA A 88 12.56 -4.81 6.81
C ALA A 88 11.83 -5.27 8.07
N VAL A 89 10.50 -5.30 8.02
CA VAL A 89 9.63 -5.64 9.15
C VAL A 89 8.61 -6.67 8.69
N GLU A 90 8.40 -7.72 9.50
CA GLU A 90 7.30 -8.66 9.32
C GLU A 90 6.40 -8.66 10.55
N ARG A 91 5.08 -8.67 10.33
CA ARG A 91 4.06 -8.75 11.38
C ARG A 91 2.87 -9.58 10.93
N GLU A 92 2.33 -10.34 11.87
CA GLU A 92 0.94 -10.78 11.80
C GLU A 92 0.06 -9.62 12.27
N LEU A 93 -0.69 -9.01 11.35
CA LEU A 93 -1.58 -7.89 11.66
C LEU A 93 -2.88 -8.37 12.30
N TRP A 94 -3.29 -9.60 11.99
CA TRP A 94 -4.50 -10.21 12.52
C TRP A 94 -4.47 -11.72 12.40
N SER A 95 -5.13 -12.38 13.34
CA SER A 95 -5.30 -13.82 13.38
C SER A 95 -6.64 -14.15 14.01
N GLY A 96 -7.39 -15.05 13.40
CA GLY A 96 -8.68 -15.51 13.89
C GLY A 96 -8.98 -16.92 13.41
N SER A 97 -10.14 -17.44 13.82
CA SER A 97 -10.54 -18.82 13.50
C SER A 97 -10.67 -19.10 11.99
N LEU A 98 -10.80 -18.06 11.17
CA LEU A 98 -10.96 -18.16 9.72
C LEU A 98 -9.67 -17.95 8.92
N GLY A 99 -8.57 -17.57 9.57
CA GLY A 99 -7.30 -17.29 8.90
C GLY A 99 -6.49 -16.18 9.56
N CYS A 100 -5.55 -15.62 8.82
CA CYS A 100 -4.65 -14.58 9.30
C CYS A 100 -4.33 -13.56 8.20
N VAL A 101 -3.77 -12.42 8.61
CA VAL A 101 -3.17 -11.40 7.75
C VAL A 101 -1.73 -11.23 8.17
N ARG A 102 -0.81 -11.52 7.26
CA ARG A 102 0.62 -11.30 7.42
C ARG A 102 1.08 -10.19 6.50
N TRP A 103 1.87 -9.29 7.04
CA TRP A 103 2.46 -8.19 6.32
C TRP A 103 3.97 -8.24 6.48
N ALA A 104 4.69 -8.07 5.38
CA ALA A 104 6.12 -7.89 5.34
C ALA A 104 6.45 -6.61 4.57
N CYS A 105 6.90 -5.58 5.27
CA CYS A 105 7.60 -4.45 4.67
C CYS A 105 9.01 -4.89 4.32
N THR A 106 9.26 -5.17 3.05
CA THR A 106 10.56 -5.70 2.60
C THR A 106 11.58 -4.59 2.35
N HIS A 107 11.10 -3.42 1.91
CA HIS A 107 11.91 -2.26 1.60
C HIS A 107 11.19 -1.01 2.13
N PRO A 108 11.37 -0.62 3.41
CA PRO A 108 10.68 0.55 3.97
C PRO A 108 11.15 1.88 3.37
N MET A 109 12.40 1.92 2.89
CA MET A 109 12.95 3.03 2.11
C MET A 109 14.17 2.56 1.33
N THR A 110 14.12 2.74 0.01
CA THR A 110 15.23 2.41 -0.88
C THR A 110 15.34 3.40 -2.03
N HIS A 111 16.43 3.32 -2.80
CA HIS A 111 16.43 3.87 -4.14
C HIS A 111 15.69 2.92 -5.07
N ALA A 112 14.77 3.46 -5.86
CA ALA A 112 13.99 2.69 -6.79
C ALA A 112 13.93 3.33 -8.17
N GLU A 113 13.76 2.46 -9.17
CA GLU A 113 13.48 2.83 -10.55
C GLU A 113 12.33 1.97 -11.08
N VAL A 114 11.32 2.61 -11.66
CA VAL A 114 10.21 1.93 -12.31
C VAL A 114 9.99 2.50 -13.71
N THR A 115 9.93 1.62 -14.70
CA THR A 115 9.70 1.96 -16.11
C THR A 115 8.38 1.37 -16.59
N ILE A 116 7.43 2.24 -16.93
CA ILE A 116 6.10 1.89 -17.43
C ILE A 116 5.85 2.60 -18.75
N ALA A 117 5.44 1.84 -19.77
CA ALA A 117 5.17 2.31 -21.13
C ALA A 117 6.32 3.16 -21.73
N GLY A 118 7.57 2.79 -21.42
CA GLY A 118 8.77 3.49 -21.89
C GLY A 118 9.18 4.71 -21.06
N ALA A 119 8.40 5.12 -20.06
CA ALA A 119 8.75 6.23 -19.18
C ALA A 119 9.31 5.71 -17.85
N SER A 120 10.49 6.18 -17.46
CA SER A 120 11.13 5.86 -16.19
C SER A 120 10.84 6.92 -15.12
N ILE A 121 10.67 6.47 -13.87
CA ILE A 121 10.65 7.28 -12.66
C ILE A 121 11.71 6.72 -11.71
N ARG A 122 12.58 7.61 -11.22
CA ARG A 122 13.61 7.29 -10.22
C ARG A 122 13.40 8.13 -8.98
N GLY A 123 13.67 7.55 -7.82
CA GLY A 123 13.50 8.26 -6.55
C GLY A 123 13.56 7.34 -5.34
N ARG A 124 12.87 7.74 -4.27
CA ARG A 124 12.70 6.93 -3.06
C ARG A 124 11.56 5.94 -3.28
N GLY A 125 11.82 4.68 -3.03
CA GLY A 125 10.85 3.61 -3.20
C GLY A 125 10.58 2.83 -1.93
N TYR A 126 9.46 2.14 -1.97
CA TYR A 126 8.96 1.26 -0.94
C TYR A 126 8.44 -0.04 -1.57
N ALA A 127 8.58 -1.15 -0.86
CA ALA A 127 8.00 -2.42 -1.28
C ALA A 127 7.56 -3.30 -0.11
N GLU A 128 6.40 -3.95 -0.27
CA GLU A 128 5.83 -4.84 0.72
C GLU A 128 5.13 -6.05 0.09
N ARG A 129 4.91 -7.04 0.93
CA ARG A 129 4.12 -8.23 0.66
C ARG A 129 3.05 -8.37 1.74
N ILE A 130 1.82 -8.65 1.32
CA ILE A 130 0.71 -8.98 2.22
C ILE A 130 0.17 -10.34 1.82
N GLU A 131 -0.04 -11.20 2.81
CA GLU A 131 -0.67 -12.50 2.65
C GLU A 131 -1.89 -12.60 3.56
N LEU A 132 -3.00 -13.04 2.99
CA LEU A 132 -4.25 -13.28 3.70
C LEU A 132 -4.69 -14.72 3.44
N THR A 133 -5.08 -15.42 4.51
CA THR A 133 -5.78 -16.71 4.42
C THR A 133 -7.27 -16.58 4.75
N VAL A 134 -7.73 -15.34 4.94
CA VAL A 134 -9.13 -14.97 5.19
C VAL A 134 -9.63 -14.07 4.05
N PRO A 135 -10.89 -14.22 3.61
CA PRO A 135 -11.43 -13.31 2.59
C PRO A 135 -11.43 -11.86 3.09
N PRO A 136 -11.00 -10.87 2.28
CA PRO A 136 -10.89 -9.47 2.72
C PRO A 136 -12.18 -8.90 3.32
N TRP A 137 -13.34 -9.30 2.81
CA TRP A 137 -14.66 -8.86 3.30
C TRP A 137 -15.11 -9.49 4.62
N ARG A 138 -14.32 -10.44 5.17
CA ARG A 138 -14.54 -11.01 6.49
C ARG A 138 -13.60 -10.44 7.54
N LEU A 139 -12.67 -9.57 7.16
CA LEU A 139 -11.83 -8.86 8.12
C LEU A 139 -12.68 -7.90 8.97
N PRO A 140 -12.37 -7.74 10.27
CA PRO A 140 -13.06 -6.82 11.16
C PRO A 140 -12.61 -5.36 10.93
N ILE A 141 -12.61 -4.92 9.67
CA ILE A 141 -12.14 -3.60 9.24
C ILE A 141 -13.28 -2.86 8.54
N ASP A 142 -13.58 -1.66 9.03
CA ASP A 142 -14.52 -0.72 8.44
C ASP A 142 -13.77 0.34 7.61
N GLU A 143 -12.63 0.81 8.12
CA GLU A 143 -11.72 1.73 7.43
C GLU A 143 -10.27 1.29 7.62
N LEU A 144 -9.50 1.28 6.53
CA LEU A 144 -8.06 1.07 6.51
C LEU A 144 -7.37 2.37 6.16
N ARG A 145 -6.37 2.78 6.95
CA ARG A 145 -5.44 3.85 6.61
C ARG A 145 -4.05 3.27 6.53
N TRP A 146 -3.41 3.40 5.39
CA TRP A 146 -2.09 2.83 5.17
C TRP A 146 -1.24 3.84 4.42
N GLY A 147 -0.03 4.09 4.88
CA GLY A 147 0.87 4.94 4.13
C GLY A 147 2.32 4.78 4.51
N ARG A 148 3.15 5.50 3.78
CA ARG A 148 4.56 5.68 4.12
C ARG A 148 5.04 7.07 3.72
N ALA A 149 6.08 7.52 4.38
CA ALA A 149 6.80 8.74 4.11
C ALA A 149 8.31 8.46 4.03
N HIS A 150 8.96 9.05 3.03
CA HIS A 150 10.42 9.05 2.88
C HIS A 150 10.92 10.47 3.19
N LEU A 151 11.68 10.63 4.27
CA LEU A 151 12.01 11.89 4.93
C LEU A 151 13.53 12.00 5.10
N GLY A 152 14.24 12.39 4.05
CA GLY A 152 15.70 12.42 4.04
C GLY A 152 16.30 11.01 4.11
N LEU A 153 16.86 10.65 5.28
CA LEU A 153 17.38 9.32 5.59
C LEU A 153 16.44 8.48 6.48
N SER A 154 15.29 9.05 6.87
CA SER A 154 14.28 8.35 7.66
C SER A 154 13.10 7.89 6.80
N SER A 155 12.51 6.79 7.24
CA SER A 155 11.32 6.16 6.71
C SER A 155 10.28 6.06 7.81
N VAL A 156 9.03 6.37 7.49
CA VAL A 156 7.89 6.13 8.39
C VAL A 156 6.82 5.40 7.61
N VAL A 157 6.38 4.24 8.09
CA VAL A 157 5.27 3.46 7.54
C VAL A 157 4.18 3.39 8.61
N TRP A 158 2.91 3.43 8.22
CA TRP A 158 1.81 3.32 9.19
C TRP A 158 0.66 2.50 8.63
N ILE A 159 -0.01 1.80 9.55
CA ILE A 159 -1.19 0.98 9.28
C ILE A 159 -2.18 1.22 10.42
N GLU A 160 -3.37 1.72 10.09
CA GLU A 160 -4.50 1.82 10.98
C GLU A 160 -5.67 1.00 10.43
N TRP A 161 -6.21 0.11 11.25
CA TRP A 161 -7.49 -0.52 11.02
C TRP A 161 -8.47 0.06 12.03
N ARG A 162 -9.58 0.59 11.52
CA ARG A 162 -10.73 1.01 12.32
C ARG A 162 -11.84 0.01 12.13
N GLY A 163 -12.51 -0.35 13.22
CA GLY A 163 -13.60 -1.30 13.23
C GLY A 163 -13.66 -2.07 14.55
N PRO A 164 -14.32 -3.24 14.56
CA PRO A 164 -14.50 -4.04 15.78
C PRO A 164 -13.20 -4.49 16.45
N GLU A 165 -12.14 -4.72 15.67
CA GLU A 165 -10.81 -5.09 16.17
C GLU A 165 -9.78 -4.09 15.62
N PRO A 166 -9.59 -2.94 16.30
CA PRO A 166 -8.73 -1.89 15.80
C PRO A 166 -7.25 -2.24 15.94
N LEU A 167 -6.45 -1.68 15.05
CA LEU A 167 -5.00 -1.78 15.04
C LEU A 167 -4.43 -0.41 14.64
N ALA A 168 -3.37 0.05 15.29
CA ALA A 168 -2.67 1.27 14.88
C ALA A 168 -1.17 1.12 15.13
N ILE A 169 -0.42 0.81 14.07
CA ILE A 169 1.04 0.64 14.15
C ILE A 169 1.73 1.67 13.29
N VAL A 170 2.88 2.12 13.78
CA VAL A 170 3.85 2.92 13.03
C VAL A 170 5.20 2.22 13.04
N VAL A 171 5.92 2.35 11.95
CA VAL A 171 7.27 1.81 11.78
C VAL A 171 8.17 2.95 11.37
N ARG A 172 9.13 3.31 12.21
CA ARG A 172 10.17 4.28 11.87
C ARG A 172 11.50 3.58 11.75
N ASP A 173 12.10 3.61 10.57
CA ASP A 173 13.44 3.05 10.32
C ASP A 173 13.58 1.59 10.78
N GLY A 174 12.52 0.81 10.57
CA GLY A 174 12.40 -0.61 10.96
C GLY A 174 11.99 -0.85 12.41
N LEU A 175 11.86 0.18 13.24
CA LEU A 175 11.39 0.08 14.63
C LEU A 175 9.87 0.25 14.68
N VAL A 176 9.19 -0.75 15.23
CA VAL A 176 7.72 -0.76 15.30
C VAL A 176 7.25 -0.30 16.67
N SER A 177 6.24 0.57 16.68
CA SER A 177 5.53 1.00 17.88
C SER A 177 4.05 1.20 17.59
N ASP A 178 3.26 1.37 18.64
CA ASP A 178 1.88 1.83 18.51
C ASP A 178 1.87 3.30 18.08
N GLY A 179 0.88 3.67 17.28
CA GLY A 179 0.79 5.00 16.70
C GLY A 179 -0.57 5.66 16.86
N LEU A 180 -0.57 6.99 16.72
CA LEU A 180 -1.78 7.79 16.57
C LEU A 180 -1.77 8.37 15.15
N ILE A 181 -2.79 8.00 14.37
CA ILE A 181 -2.87 8.25 12.93
C ILE A 181 -4.09 9.12 12.64
N SER A 182 -3.86 10.27 11.99
CA SER A 182 -4.92 11.16 11.52
C SER A 182 -4.73 11.50 10.03
N ASP A 183 -5.60 12.35 9.49
CA ASP A 183 -5.48 12.82 8.10
C ASP A 183 -4.26 13.72 7.89
N THR A 184 -3.74 14.34 8.95
CA THR A 184 -2.70 15.37 8.87
C THR A 184 -1.46 15.05 9.69
N THR A 185 -1.51 14.08 10.60
CA THR A 185 -0.40 13.79 11.51
C THR A 185 -0.32 12.31 11.82
N ILE A 186 0.90 11.78 11.78
CA ILE A 186 1.26 10.43 12.22
C ILE A 186 2.25 10.60 13.38
N ARG A 187 2.05 9.93 14.50
CA ARG A 187 2.99 9.99 15.63
C ARG A 187 3.10 8.64 16.32
N ASP A 188 4.25 8.39 16.92
CA ASP A 188 4.38 7.30 17.88
C ASP A 188 3.60 7.62 19.16
N LEU A 189 3.19 6.58 19.89
CA LEU A 189 2.41 6.75 21.11
C LEU A 189 3.21 7.38 22.25
N SER A 190 4.54 7.23 22.28
CA SER A 190 5.42 7.91 23.24
C SER A 190 5.58 9.40 22.97
N GLY A 191 5.23 9.88 21.76
CA GLY A 191 5.37 11.28 21.39
C GLY A 191 6.81 11.72 21.18
N GLU A 192 7.72 10.80 20.87
CA GLU A 192 9.12 11.13 20.58
C GLU A 192 9.28 11.78 19.20
N TRP A 193 8.34 11.50 18.28
CA TRP A 193 8.35 12.08 16.95
C TRP A 193 6.96 12.17 16.33
N SER A 194 6.84 13.04 15.33
CA SER A 194 5.65 13.11 14.49
C SER A 194 6.00 13.36 13.03
N VAL A 195 5.10 12.97 12.14
CA VAL A 195 5.12 13.34 10.72
C VAL A 195 3.88 14.14 10.45
N ASP A 196 4.06 15.40 10.07
CA ASP A 196 2.97 16.24 9.57
C ASP A 196 2.82 16.05 8.07
N LEU A 197 1.58 15.90 7.63
CA LEU A 197 1.18 15.78 6.23
C LEU A 197 0.56 17.10 5.79
N ALA A 198 1.15 17.72 4.77
CA ALA A 198 0.53 18.83 4.07
C ALA A 198 -0.72 18.35 3.30
N PRO A 199 -1.63 19.25 2.88
CA PRO A 199 -2.69 18.90 1.96
C PRO A 199 -2.15 18.14 0.74
N GLY A 200 -2.66 16.93 0.53
CA GLY A 200 -2.19 16.03 -0.51
C GLY A 200 -2.94 16.18 -1.83
N GLN A 201 -2.28 15.79 -2.92
CA GLN A 201 -2.92 15.57 -4.21
C GLN A 201 -3.58 14.18 -4.22
N ILE A 202 -4.86 14.14 -4.57
CA ILE A 202 -5.55 12.88 -4.83
C ILE A 202 -5.04 12.31 -6.15
N ILE A 203 -4.47 11.10 -6.11
CA ILE A 203 -3.99 10.36 -7.28
C ILE A 203 -4.93 9.22 -7.68
N VAL A 204 -5.73 8.72 -6.74
CA VAL A 204 -6.82 7.78 -6.98
C VAL A 204 -8.00 8.15 -6.09
N ASP A 205 -9.20 8.21 -6.66
CA ASP A 205 -10.46 8.30 -5.94
C ASP A 205 -11.50 7.47 -6.69
N ALA A 206 -11.71 6.23 -6.26
CA ALA A 206 -12.73 5.40 -6.90
C ALA A 206 -13.09 4.16 -6.11
N THR A 207 -14.24 3.61 -6.47
CA THR A 207 -14.75 2.33 -6.01
C THR A 207 -13.89 1.16 -6.54
N ILE A 208 -13.49 0.25 -5.66
CA ILE A 208 -12.67 -0.92 -5.97
C ILE A 208 -13.48 -1.97 -6.74
N GLY A 209 -14.78 -2.13 -6.42
CA GLY A 209 -15.65 -3.16 -6.97
C GLY A 209 -15.58 -3.27 -8.50
N ASP A 210 -15.72 -2.15 -9.20
CA ASP A 210 -15.69 -2.13 -10.66
C ASP A 210 -14.32 -2.45 -11.26
N ARG A 211 -13.23 -2.22 -10.52
CA ARG A 211 -11.87 -2.53 -10.98
C ARG A 211 -11.53 -4.00 -10.73
N VAL A 212 -11.85 -4.52 -9.54
CA VAL A 212 -11.64 -5.93 -9.20
C VAL A 212 -12.48 -6.84 -10.08
N LEU A 213 -13.75 -6.52 -10.33
CA LEU A 213 -14.61 -7.32 -11.22
C LEU A 213 -14.20 -7.23 -12.70
N ARG A 214 -13.54 -6.15 -13.13
CA ARG A 214 -12.96 -6.04 -14.48
C ARG A 214 -11.78 -6.99 -14.66
N VAL A 215 -10.96 -7.15 -13.62
CA VAL A 215 -9.78 -8.03 -13.66
C VAL A 215 -10.13 -9.48 -13.35
N PHE A 216 -11.08 -9.72 -12.43
CA PHE A 216 -11.50 -11.05 -11.99
C PHE A 216 -13.03 -11.23 -12.14
N PRO A 217 -13.56 -11.40 -13.38
CA PRO A 217 -15.00 -11.54 -13.60
C PRO A 217 -15.63 -12.74 -12.86
N ALA A 218 -14.85 -13.80 -12.62
CA ALA A 218 -15.27 -15.00 -11.90
C ALA A 218 -15.66 -14.74 -10.43
N LEU A 219 -15.31 -13.58 -9.88
CA LEU A 219 -15.65 -13.18 -8.51
C LEU A 219 -17.06 -12.61 -8.34
N ARG A 220 -17.79 -12.34 -9.44
CA ARG A 220 -19.12 -11.70 -9.39
C ARG A 220 -20.16 -12.42 -8.53
N GLY A 221 -20.03 -13.73 -8.33
CA GLY A 221 -20.94 -14.53 -7.48
C GLY A 221 -20.39 -14.90 -6.09
N VAL A 222 -19.14 -14.56 -5.79
CA VAL A 222 -18.44 -14.93 -4.53
C VAL A 222 -18.24 -13.72 -3.64
N VAL A 223 -18.04 -12.56 -4.24
CA VAL A 223 -17.83 -11.29 -3.54
C VAL A 223 -19.18 -10.73 -3.09
N PRO A 224 -19.39 -10.47 -1.78
CA PRO A 224 -20.62 -9.85 -1.31
C PRO A 224 -20.88 -8.50 -1.99
N HIS A 225 -22.15 -8.15 -2.23
CA HIS A 225 -22.50 -6.87 -2.85
C HIS A 225 -21.92 -5.67 -2.08
N ALA A 226 -21.83 -5.74 -0.75
CA ALA A 226 -21.20 -4.71 0.08
C ALA A 226 -19.73 -4.43 -0.29
N THR A 227 -19.01 -5.46 -0.74
CA THR A 227 -17.60 -5.34 -1.19
C THR A 227 -17.48 -4.62 -2.54
N LEU A 228 -18.56 -4.48 -3.30
CA LEU A 228 -18.59 -3.65 -4.50
C LEU A 228 -18.60 -2.16 -4.19
N GLY A 229 -19.01 -1.77 -2.99
CA GLY A 229 -19.01 -0.37 -2.52
C GLY A 229 -17.71 0.09 -1.87
N ILE A 230 -16.67 -0.76 -1.81
CA ILE A 230 -15.39 -0.38 -1.20
C ILE A 230 -14.81 0.80 -1.97
N HIS A 231 -14.50 1.87 -1.26
CA HIS A 231 -13.99 3.10 -1.85
C HIS A 231 -12.53 3.33 -1.42
N GLU A 232 -11.65 3.47 -2.40
CA GLU A 232 -10.23 3.77 -2.21
C GLU A 232 -9.96 5.22 -2.57
N ARG A 233 -9.29 5.93 -1.66
CA ARG A 233 -8.64 7.21 -1.93
C ARG A 233 -7.15 7.11 -1.66
N LYS A 234 -6.33 7.39 -2.67
CA LYS A 234 -4.86 7.42 -2.57
C LYS A 234 -4.36 8.84 -2.81
N MET A 235 -3.47 9.30 -1.94
CA MET A 235 -3.00 10.68 -1.87
C MET A 235 -1.48 10.72 -1.82
N LEU A 236 -0.92 11.69 -2.53
CA LEU A 236 0.50 12.07 -2.46
C LEU A 236 0.60 13.42 -1.76
N ALA A 237 1.35 13.51 -0.66
CA ALA A 237 1.48 14.70 0.14
C ALA A 237 2.94 15.02 0.44
N ARG A 238 3.24 16.30 0.66
CA ARG A 238 4.49 16.68 1.33
C ARG A 238 4.38 16.28 2.80
N ALA A 239 5.49 15.81 3.35
CA ALA A 239 5.56 15.35 4.73
C ALA A 239 6.80 15.90 5.43
N THR A 240 6.67 16.17 6.73
CA THR A 240 7.72 16.75 7.57
C THR A 240 7.84 15.98 8.87
N LEU A 241 9.02 15.42 9.13
CA LEU A 241 9.39 14.78 10.40
C LEU A 241 9.74 15.83 11.44
N ARG A 242 9.17 15.69 12.64
CA ARG A 242 9.46 16.51 13.81
C ARG A 242 9.86 15.64 14.99
N ASP A 243 10.67 16.19 15.88
CA ASP A 243 10.96 15.59 17.18
C ASP A 243 9.88 15.92 18.23
N ALA A 244 10.06 15.42 19.45
CA ALA A 244 9.18 15.68 20.60
C ALA A 244 8.98 17.17 20.94
N HIS A 245 9.88 18.04 20.48
CA HIS A 245 9.81 19.49 20.69
C HIS A 245 9.20 20.22 19.49
N GLY A 246 8.77 19.50 18.46
CA GLY A 246 8.18 20.05 17.24
C GLY A 246 9.22 20.62 16.27
N VAL A 247 10.52 20.40 16.50
CA VAL A 247 11.58 20.90 15.61
C VAL A 247 11.65 20.00 14.38
N GLU A 248 11.60 20.62 13.19
CA GLU A 248 11.73 19.91 11.92
C GLU A 248 13.11 19.25 11.81
N GLN A 249 13.10 17.94 11.54
CA GLN A 249 14.28 17.11 11.37
C GLN A 249 14.56 16.79 9.90
N ALA A 250 13.49 16.53 9.14
CA ALA A 250 13.58 16.18 7.72
C ALA A 250 12.23 16.40 7.03
N SER A 251 12.27 16.56 5.71
CA SER A 251 11.08 16.72 4.88
C SER A 251 11.17 15.87 3.62
N GLY A 252 10.03 15.50 3.05
CA GLY A 252 9.97 14.65 1.87
C GLY A 252 8.55 14.39 1.40
N TRP A 253 8.33 13.20 0.85
CA TRP A 253 7.05 12.80 0.27
C TRP A 253 6.42 11.68 1.07
N ALA A 254 5.11 11.77 1.24
CA ALA A 254 4.26 10.71 1.75
C ALA A 254 3.31 10.24 0.66
N LEU A 255 3.18 8.92 0.52
CA LEU A 255 2.10 8.33 -0.25
C LEU A 255 1.26 7.47 0.69
N HIS A 256 -0.04 7.73 0.71
CA HIS A 256 -0.95 7.12 1.67
C HIS A 256 -2.34 6.93 1.09
N GLU A 257 -3.10 6.04 1.71
CA GLU A 257 -4.45 5.71 1.30
C GLU A 257 -5.41 5.60 2.47
N VAL A 258 -6.67 5.83 2.16
CA VAL A 258 -7.82 5.50 2.99
C VAL A 258 -8.72 4.61 2.17
N VAL A 259 -9.01 3.42 2.68
CA VAL A 259 -9.95 2.47 2.08
C VAL A 259 -11.13 2.31 3.03
N ARG A 260 -12.33 2.66 2.57
CA ARG A 260 -13.57 2.48 3.32
C ARG A 260 -14.26 1.24 2.84
N LEU A 261 -14.36 0.24 3.71
CA LEU A 261 -14.94 -1.06 3.41
C LEU A 261 -16.45 -1.09 3.64
N ARG A 262 -16.93 -0.25 4.56
CA ARG A 262 -18.35 -0.03 4.83
C ARG A 262 -18.64 1.47 4.69
N PRO A 263 -19.84 1.87 4.24
CA PRO A 263 -20.29 3.24 4.40
C PRO A 263 -20.19 3.61 5.89
N ALA A 264 -19.82 4.84 6.21
CA ALA A 264 -20.03 5.32 7.57
C ALA A 264 -21.52 5.19 7.87
N ASP A 265 -21.88 4.64 9.03
CA ASP A 265 -23.24 4.78 9.53
C ASP A 265 -23.53 6.28 9.55
N GLU A 266 -24.41 6.74 8.64
CA GLU A 266 -25.02 8.05 8.78
C GLU A 266 -25.74 7.99 10.13
N GLY A 267 -25.15 8.64 11.13
CA GLY A 267 -25.61 8.56 12.51
C GLY A 267 -27.10 8.82 12.57
N GLY A 268 -27.86 7.77 12.90
CA GLY A 268 -29.23 7.91 13.36
C GLY A 268 -29.21 8.64 14.70
N GLY A 269 -29.72 9.87 14.69
CA GLY A 269 -29.89 10.72 15.85
C GLY A 269 -30.42 12.09 15.45
#